data_AF-A0AAW6HT28-F1
#
_entry.id   AF-A0AAW6HT28-F1
#
_cell.length_a   1.000
_cell.length_b   1.000
_cell.length_c   1.000
_cell.angle_alpha   90.00
_cell.angle_beta   90.00
_cell.angle_gamma   90.00
#
_symmetry.space_group_name_H-M   'P 1'
#
loop_
_entity.id
_entity.type
_entity.pdbx_description
1 polymer ?
#
loop_
_entity_poly.entity_id
_entity_poly.type
_entity_poly.pdbx_seq_one_letter_code
_entity_poly.pdbx_strand_id
1 'polypeptide(L)'
;MPEHIWAYFLIRLCTACRGDAARGLQRFQIDTDAKLVQLNPAGRQQTKKFRPTVPLLPALNAYIATVKPESYLVHWHGKPIKSIKTTWRKLRKRAGLPLWFVPKTIRHTLATWLRQRGVPAWDVSGLLGHHAGGTTDAYAKFDPSYMGAARTALTAIVEELASDVPKLRALLGVNLGSVISFSSASETKKTYNNQYVKLVGGTGFEPVTPTMSR
;
A
#
# COMPACT_ATOMS: atom_id res chain seq x y z
N MET A 1 7.72 -13.09 -10.80
CA MET A 1 6.58 -13.17 -9.85
C MET A 1 5.30 -13.17 -10.69
N PRO A 2 4.26 -13.98 -10.37
CA PRO A 2 3.00 -13.96 -11.13
C PRO A 2 2.32 -12.58 -11.11
N GLU A 3 1.68 -12.17 -12.20
CA GLU A 3 1.12 -10.81 -12.36
C GLU A 3 0.11 -10.44 -11.28
N HIS A 4 -0.80 -11.37 -10.96
CA HIS A 4 -1.81 -11.15 -9.92
C HIS A 4 -1.21 -10.95 -8.53
N ILE A 5 -0.05 -11.54 -8.23
CA ILE A 5 0.64 -11.29 -6.97
C ILE A 5 1.33 -9.93 -7.00
N TRP A 6 1.91 -9.55 -8.13
CA TRP A 6 2.46 -8.21 -8.31
C TRP A 6 1.40 -7.13 -8.08
N ALA A 7 0.26 -7.24 -8.75
CA ALA A 7 -0.88 -6.34 -8.58
C ALA A 7 -1.32 -6.27 -7.11
N TYR A 8 -1.39 -7.42 -6.44
CA TYR A 8 -1.72 -7.50 -5.02
C TYR A 8 -0.71 -6.76 -4.13
N PHE A 9 0.59 -6.86 -4.41
CA PHE A 9 1.63 -6.11 -3.69
C PHE A 9 1.49 -4.62 -3.95
N LEU A 10 1.40 -4.21 -5.22
CA LEU A 10 1.31 -2.81 -5.61
C LEU A 10 0.14 -2.10 -4.95
N ILE A 11 -1.06 -2.69 -5.00
CA ILE A 11 -2.26 -2.13 -4.36
C ILE A 11 -2.02 -1.97 -2.86
N ARG A 12 -1.43 -2.97 -2.20
CA ARG A 12 -1.21 -2.92 -0.75
C ARG A 12 -0.12 -1.96 -0.34
N LEU A 13 0.92 -1.79 -1.16
CA LEU A 13 1.95 -0.76 -0.98
C LEU A 13 1.35 0.64 -1.12
N CYS A 14 0.49 0.86 -2.13
CA CYS A 14 -0.08 2.17 -2.40
C CYS A 14 -1.23 2.57 -1.46
N THR A 15 -1.88 1.62 -0.78
CA THR A 15 -3.10 1.91 0.00
C THR A 15 -3.04 1.46 1.46
N ALA A 16 -1.98 0.73 1.84
CA ALA A 16 -1.88 0.01 3.11
C ALA A 16 -3.10 -0.91 3.43
N CYS A 17 -3.93 -1.25 2.45
CA CYS A 17 -5.23 -1.90 2.71
C CYS A 17 -5.10 -3.36 3.19
N ARG A 18 -6.22 -3.89 3.70
CA ARG A 18 -6.32 -5.30 4.10
C ARG A 18 -6.25 -6.20 2.86
N GLY A 19 -5.77 -7.43 3.04
CA GLY A 19 -5.57 -8.36 1.91
C GLY A 19 -6.85 -8.82 1.21
N ASP A 20 -8.00 -8.76 1.88
CA ASP A 20 -9.33 -8.97 1.29
C ASP A 20 -9.80 -7.76 0.49
N ALA A 21 -9.52 -6.53 0.96
CA ALA A 21 -9.80 -5.31 0.20
C ALA A 21 -8.97 -5.26 -1.09
N ALA A 22 -7.67 -5.56 -1.03
CA ALA A 22 -6.80 -5.59 -2.21
C ALA A 22 -7.28 -6.56 -3.29
N ARG A 23 -7.73 -7.76 -2.91
CA ARG A 23 -8.21 -8.78 -3.85
C ARG A 23 -9.57 -8.44 -4.46
N GLY A 24 -10.41 -7.72 -3.72
CA GLY A 24 -11.74 -7.30 -4.16
C GLY A 24 -11.75 -5.95 -4.87
N LEU A 25 -10.60 -5.28 -5.04
CA LEU A 25 -10.53 -3.95 -5.63
C LEU A 25 -10.75 -4.06 -7.15
N GLN A 26 -11.75 -3.32 -7.63
CA GLN A 26 -12.11 -3.23 -9.04
C GLN A 26 -11.80 -1.84 -9.57
N ARG A 27 -11.58 -1.73 -10.88
CA ARG A 27 -11.18 -0.46 -11.50
C ARG A 27 -12.23 0.65 -11.34
N PHE A 28 -13.52 0.36 -11.35
CA PHE A 28 -14.57 1.36 -11.12
C PHE A 28 -14.59 1.96 -9.70
N GLN A 29 -13.89 1.34 -8.74
CA GLN A 29 -13.75 1.87 -7.37
C GLN A 29 -12.58 2.87 -7.26
N ILE A 30 -12.08 3.36 -8.40
CA ILE A 30 -10.96 4.29 -8.45
C ILE A 30 -11.42 5.48 -9.27
N ASP A 31 -11.51 6.61 -8.59
CA ASP A 31 -11.77 7.91 -9.18
C ASP A 31 -10.43 8.55 -9.53
N THR A 32 -10.10 8.55 -10.82
CA THR A 32 -8.85 9.11 -11.32
C THR A 32 -8.84 10.63 -11.34
N ASP A 33 -10.01 11.27 -11.31
CA ASP A 33 -10.13 12.72 -11.37
C ASP A 33 -10.01 13.29 -9.96
N ALA A 34 -10.76 12.72 -9.01
CA ALA A 34 -10.63 13.04 -7.59
C ALA A 34 -9.34 12.49 -6.95
N LYS A 35 -8.60 11.62 -7.65
CA LYS A 35 -7.42 10.89 -7.14
C LYS A 35 -7.74 10.11 -5.85
N LEU A 36 -8.84 9.35 -5.87
CA LEU A 36 -9.32 8.56 -4.72
C LEU A 36 -9.53 7.09 -5.08
N VAL A 37 -9.30 6.22 -4.11
CA VAL A 37 -9.56 4.78 -4.17
C VAL A 37 -10.56 4.41 -3.09
N GLN A 38 -11.77 4.00 -3.49
CA GLN A 38 -12.79 3.54 -2.56
C GLN A 38 -12.56 2.04 -2.23
N LEU A 39 -11.92 1.72 -1.10
CA LEU A 39 -11.60 0.32 -0.76
C LEU A 39 -12.85 -0.51 -0.42
N ASN A 40 -13.96 0.15 -0.12
CA ASN A 40 -15.24 -0.50 0.09
C ASN A 40 -16.00 -0.61 -1.25
N PRO A 41 -16.33 -1.82 -1.71
CA PRO A 41 -17.09 -1.98 -2.94
C PRO A 41 -18.50 -1.42 -2.79
N ALA A 42 -19.05 -0.92 -3.90
CA ALA A 42 -20.42 -0.42 -3.97
C ALA A 42 -21.41 -1.51 -3.51
N GLY A 43 -22.43 -1.11 -2.75
CA GLY A 43 -23.44 -2.02 -2.18
C GLY A 43 -23.00 -2.84 -0.96
N ARG A 44 -21.71 -2.86 -0.60
CA ARG A 44 -21.26 -3.56 0.62
C ARG A 44 -21.40 -2.65 1.84
N GLN A 45 -22.23 -3.08 2.78
CA GLN A 45 -22.37 -2.41 4.08
C GLN A 45 -21.01 -2.35 4.81
N GLN A 46 -20.69 -1.17 5.36
CA GLN A 46 -19.50 -1.02 6.20
C GLN A 46 -19.68 -1.84 7.48
N THR A 47 -18.59 -2.47 7.92
CA THR A 47 -18.58 -3.26 9.15
C THR A 47 -17.54 -2.70 10.10
N LYS A 48 -17.44 -3.26 11.32
CA LYS A 48 -16.32 -2.98 12.25
C LYS A 48 -14.94 -3.12 11.58
N LYS A 49 -14.82 -3.98 10.56
CA LYS A 49 -13.65 -4.03 9.66
C LYS A 49 -13.83 -2.99 8.55
N PHE A 50 -13.71 -1.73 8.94
CA PHE A 50 -13.94 -0.59 8.08
C PHE A 50 -12.96 -0.58 6.90
N ARG A 51 -13.46 -0.21 5.72
CA ARG A 51 -12.66 -0.06 4.51
C ARG A 51 -12.74 1.40 4.04
N PRO A 52 -11.69 2.21 4.27
CA PRO A 52 -11.73 3.64 4.01
C PRO A 52 -11.65 3.96 2.51
N THR A 53 -11.99 5.20 2.16
CA THR A 53 -11.51 5.79 0.90
C THR A 53 -10.10 6.31 1.15
N VAL A 54 -9.17 6.09 0.22
CA VAL A 54 -7.76 6.47 0.39
C VAL A 54 -7.24 7.20 -0.84
N PRO A 55 -6.16 7.99 -0.74
CA PRO A 55 -5.56 8.65 -1.89
C PRO A 55 -5.08 7.67 -2.96
N LEU A 56 -5.25 8.03 -4.24
CA LEU A 56 -4.69 7.35 -5.38
C LEU A 56 -3.25 7.82 -5.61
N LEU A 57 -2.28 6.92 -5.45
CA LEU A 57 -0.87 7.20 -5.67
C LEU A 57 -0.49 7.13 -7.17
N PRO A 58 0.55 7.86 -7.61
CA PRO A 58 1.01 7.84 -9.01
C PRO A 58 1.31 6.44 -9.55
N ALA A 59 2.00 5.59 -8.79
CA ALA A 59 2.32 4.22 -9.22
C ALA A 59 1.06 3.36 -9.47
N LEU A 60 0.05 3.49 -8.60
CA LEU A 60 -1.22 2.78 -8.79
C LEU A 60 -2.00 3.37 -9.97
N ASN A 61 -1.96 4.69 -10.15
CA ASN A 61 -2.58 5.37 -11.29
C ASN A 61 -1.96 4.93 -12.64
N ALA A 62 -0.63 4.80 -12.69
CA ALA A 62 0.07 4.29 -13.87
C ALA A 62 -0.30 2.82 -14.15
N TYR A 63 -0.40 2.00 -13.11
CA TYR A 63 -0.80 0.61 -13.26
C TYR A 63 -2.24 0.44 -13.75
N ILE A 64 -3.21 1.20 -13.21
CA ILE A 64 -4.60 1.07 -13.67
C ILE A 64 -4.76 1.50 -15.13
N ALA A 65 -3.92 2.41 -15.65
CA ALA A 65 -3.94 2.78 -17.06
C ALA A 65 -3.65 1.59 -17.99
N THR A 66 -2.98 0.54 -17.49
CA THR A 66 -2.69 -0.68 -18.26
C THR A 66 -3.76 -1.77 -18.11
N VAL A 67 -4.80 -1.55 -17.29
CA VAL A 67 -5.79 -2.56 -16.91
C VAL A 67 -7.17 -2.19 -17.47
N LYS A 68 -7.96 -3.19 -17.89
CA LYS A 68 -9.30 -2.99 -18.46
C LYS A 68 -10.30 -2.43 -17.40
N PRO A 69 -11.24 -1.55 -17.80
CA PRO A 69 -12.18 -0.90 -16.88
C PRO A 69 -13.08 -1.85 -16.05
N GLU A 70 -13.44 -3.00 -16.59
CA GLU A 70 -14.42 -3.93 -16.02
C GLU A 70 -13.76 -5.05 -15.20
N SER A 71 -12.47 -4.91 -14.88
CA SER A 71 -11.69 -5.97 -14.26
C SER A 71 -11.36 -5.73 -12.79
N TYR A 72 -11.31 -6.83 -12.04
CA TYR A 72 -10.61 -6.87 -10.76
C TYR A 72 -9.14 -6.57 -11.02
N LEU A 73 -8.53 -5.72 -10.20
CA LEU A 73 -7.09 -5.44 -10.33
C LEU A 73 -6.23 -6.66 -9.95
N VAL A 74 -6.73 -7.50 -9.04
CA VAL A 74 -6.09 -8.76 -8.65
C VAL A 74 -6.92 -9.93 -9.18
N HIS A 75 -6.53 -10.45 -10.34
CA HIS A 75 -7.31 -11.48 -11.03
C HIS A 75 -6.43 -12.56 -11.67
N TRP A 76 -7.02 -13.73 -11.90
CA TRP A 76 -6.44 -14.82 -12.68
C TRP A 76 -7.43 -15.21 -13.78
N HIS A 77 -7.05 -15.03 -15.05
CA HIS A 77 -7.96 -15.16 -16.21
C HIS A 77 -9.30 -14.44 -16.01
N GLY A 78 -9.25 -13.15 -15.72
CA GLY A 78 -10.42 -12.29 -15.44
C GLY A 78 -11.18 -12.58 -14.12
N LYS A 79 -10.90 -13.69 -13.42
CA LYS A 79 -11.64 -14.08 -12.21
C LYS A 79 -10.94 -13.58 -10.93
N PRO A 80 -11.68 -13.13 -9.91
CA PRO A 80 -11.09 -12.71 -8.64
C PRO A 80 -10.45 -13.88 -7.90
N ILE A 81 -9.35 -13.59 -7.19
CA ILE A 81 -8.59 -14.61 -6.47
C ILE A 81 -9.15 -14.80 -5.05
N LYS A 82 -9.59 -16.03 -4.74
CA LYS A 82 -10.11 -16.38 -3.41
C LYS A 82 -9.02 -16.44 -2.33
N SER A 83 -7.81 -16.90 -2.67
CA SER A 83 -6.71 -17.07 -1.73
C SER A 83 -5.36 -16.96 -2.41
N ILE A 84 -4.41 -16.29 -1.74
CA ILE A 84 -3.00 -16.20 -2.17
C ILE A 84 -2.06 -17.05 -1.30
N LYS A 85 -2.59 -17.80 -0.32
CA LYS A 85 -1.77 -18.47 0.72
C LYS A 85 -0.70 -19.39 0.11
N THR A 86 -1.08 -20.20 -0.88
CA THR A 86 -0.17 -21.14 -1.54
C THR A 86 0.92 -20.42 -2.31
N THR A 87 0.56 -19.43 -3.13
CA THR A 87 1.51 -18.63 -3.92
C THR A 87 2.44 -17.83 -3.00
N TRP A 88 1.90 -17.26 -1.92
CA TRP A 88 2.69 -16.56 -0.89
C TRP A 88 3.73 -17.47 -0.26
N ARG A 89 3.35 -18.67 0.18
CA ARG A 89 4.29 -19.63 0.79
C ARG A 89 5.43 -19.98 -0.17
N LYS A 90 5.15 -20.19 -1.46
CA LYS A 90 6.15 -20.45 -2.49
C LYS A 90 7.08 -19.24 -2.69
N LEU A 91 6.52 -18.04 -2.81
CA LEU A 91 7.30 -16.81 -3.00
C LEU A 91 8.18 -16.49 -1.78
N ARG A 92 7.62 -16.60 -0.57
CA ARG A 92 8.33 -16.43 0.69
C ARG A 92 9.52 -17.38 0.80
N LYS A 93 9.32 -18.68 0.49
CA LYS A 93 10.39 -19.68 0.45
C LYS A 93 11.46 -19.30 -0.58
N ARG A 94 11.06 -18.90 -1.78
CA ARG A 94 11.98 -18.50 -2.86
C ARG A 94 12.78 -17.24 -2.52
N ALA A 95 12.20 -16.31 -1.78
CA ALA A 95 12.86 -15.08 -1.33
C ALA A 95 13.67 -15.26 -0.02
N GLY A 96 13.79 -16.48 0.51
CA GLY A 96 14.52 -16.73 1.76
C GLY A 96 13.90 -16.05 2.99
N LEU A 97 12.61 -15.69 2.94
CA LEU A 97 11.95 -14.94 3.99
C LEU A 97 11.44 -15.85 5.12
N PRO A 98 11.50 -15.40 6.39
CA PRO A 98 11.14 -16.21 7.55
C PRO A 98 9.65 -16.54 7.62
N LEU A 99 9.28 -17.56 8.40
CA LEU A 99 7.90 -18.08 8.50
C LEU A 99 6.87 -17.03 8.94
N TRP A 100 7.26 -16.11 9.83
CA TRP A 100 6.41 -15.05 10.33
C TRP A 100 6.11 -13.96 9.28
N PHE A 101 6.84 -13.91 8.16
CA PHE A 101 6.58 -12.96 7.08
C PHE A 101 5.34 -13.38 6.28
N VAL A 102 4.18 -12.93 6.74
CA VAL A 102 2.86 -13.22 6.18
C VAL A 102 2.32 -11.99 5.43
N PRO A 103 1.28 -12.12 4.59
CA PRO A 103 0.77 -10.96 3.86
C PRO A 103 0.43 -9.78 4.79
N LYS A 104 -0.13 -10.03 5.97
CA LYS A 104 -0.47 -8.98 6.94
C LYS A 104 0.74 -8.11 7.34
N THR A 105 1.96 -8.67 7.33
CA THR A 105 3.21 -7.97 7.67
C THR A 105 3.44 -6.72 6.82
N ILE A 106 3.08 -6.73 5.53
CA ILE A 106 3.19 -5.56 4.65
C ILE A 106 2.45 -4.35 5.25
N ARG A 107 1.24 -4.59 5.74
CA ARG A 107 0.39 -3.52 6.28
C ARG A 107 0.92 -2.98 7.61
N HIS A 108 1.42 -3.86 8.47
CA HIS A 108 2.08 -3.45 9.72
C HIS A 108 3.34 -2.64 9.44
N THR A 109 4.14 -3.08 8.48
CA THR A 109 5.36 -2.40 8.05
C THR A 109 5.05 -0.99 7.53
N LEU A 110 4.06 -0.84 6.64
CA LEU A 110 3.65 0.48 6.15
C LEU A 110 3.14 1.38 7.28
N ALA A 111 2.33 0.86 8.20
CA ALA A 111 1.87 1.64 9.36
C ALA A 111 3.05 2.17 10.17
N THR A 112 4.06 1.33 10.44
CA THR A 112 5.29 1.72 11.14
C THR A 112 6.08 2.77 10.36
N TRP A 113 6.29 2.58 9.06
CA TRP A 113 7.03 3.54 8.24
C TRP A 113 6.33 4.90 8.15
N LEU A 114 4.99 4.92 8.07
CA LEU A 114 4.23 6.17 8.09
C LEU A 114 4.43 6.91 9.43
N ARG A 115 4.39 6.19 10.55
CA ARG A 115 4.66 6.77 11.87
C ARG A 115 6.08 7.31 11.99
N GLN A 116 7.07 6.58 11.48
CA GLN A 116 8.47 7.00 11.47
C GLN A 116 8.70 8.26 10.61
N ARG A 117 7.90 8.44 9.55
CA ARG A 117 7.91 9.63 8.69
C ARG A 117 7.07 10.79 9.26
N GLY A 118 6.64 10.71 10.51
CA GLY A 118 5.90 11.78 11.19
C GLY A 118 4.46 11.97 10.71
N VAL A 119 3.87 10.99 10.00
CA VAL A 119 2.47 11.08 9.56
C VAL A 119 1.56 11.12 10.79
N PRO A 120 0.61 12.08 10.87
CA PRO A 120 -0.30 12.20 12.00
C PRO A 120 -1.01 10.89 12.33
N ALA A 121 -1.22 10.64 13.63
CA ALA A 121 -1.89 9.43 14.12
C ALA A 121 -3.26 9.23 13.47
N TRP A 122 -3.98 10.34 13.29
CA TRP A 122 -5.29 10.39 12.67
C TRP A 122 -5.25 9.89 11.23
N ASP A 123 -4.33 10.41 10.41
CA ASP A 123 -4.15 10.00 9.01
C ASP A 123 -3.79 8.52 8.88
N VAL A 124 -2.85 8.03 9.72
CA VAL A 124 -2.50 6.61 9.73
C VAL A 124 -3.70 5.75 10.16
N SER A 125 -4.45 6.20 11.17
CA SER A 125 -5.63 5.49 11.66
C SER A 125 -6.75 5.43 10.61
N GLY A 126 -6.97 6.55 9.91
CA GLY A 126 -7.93 6.67 8.80
C GLY A 126 -7.54 5.80 7.61
N LEU A 127 -6.27 5.83 7.18
CA LEU A 127 -5.75 4.98 6.09
C LEU A 127 -5.89 3.50 6.42
N LEU A 128 -5.66 3.13 7.68
CA LEU A 128 -5.86 1.78 8.17
C LEU A 128 -7.36 1.46 8.41
N GLY A 129 -8.25 2.44 8.47
CA GLY A 129 -9.66 2.20 8.78
C GLY A 129 -9.85 1.59 10.18
N HIS A 130 -9.12 2.11 11.17
CA HIS A 130 -9.30 1.73 12.58
C HIS A 130 -10.48 2.44 13.25
N HIS A 131 -11.01 3.51 12.64
CA HIS A 131 -12.25 4.14 13.06
C HIS A 131 -13.26 4.09 11.91
N ALA A 132 -14.52 3.79 12.26
CA ALA A 132 -15.64 3.96 11.33
C ALA A 132 -15.92 5.45 11.27
N GLY A 133 -15.91 6.01 10.06
CA GLY A 133 -16.02 7.46 9.89
C GLY A 133 -17.27 8.01 10.57
N GLY A 134 -17.12 9.03 11.42
CA GLY A 134 -18.23 9.85 11.88
C GLY A 134 -18.84 10.66 10.73
N THR A 135 -19.88 11.45 11.00
CA THR A 135 -20.44 12.39 10.00
C THR A 135 -19.37 13.33 9.42
N THR A 136 -18.39 13.73 10.23
CA THR A 136 -17.24 14.54 9.81
C THR A 136 -16.31 13.82 8.83
N ASP A 137 -16.08 12.51 9.02
CA ASP A 137 -15.21 11.71 8.13
C ASP A 137 -15.84 11.43 6.77
N ALA A 138 -17.18 11.50 6.67
CA ALA A 138 -17.88 11.36 5.40
C ALA A 138 -17.56 12.52 4.44
N TYR A 139 -17.30 13.72 4.97
CA TYR A 139 -16.92 14.90 4.19
C TYR A 139 -15.42 15.07 4.01
N ALA A 140 -14.61 14.57 4.96
CA ALA A 140 -13.16 14.69 4.92
C ALA A 140 -12.53 14.19 3.59
N LYS A 141 -13.12 13.17 2.95
CA LYS A 141 -12.63 12.65 1.66
C LYS A 141 -12.75 13.64 0.48
N PHE A 142 -13.57 14.68 0.60
CA PHE A 142 -13.73 15.73 -0.40
C PHE A 142 -12.79 16.92 -0.15
N ASP A 143 -12.04 16.89 0.95
CA ASP A 143 -11.01 17.89 1.24
C ASP A 143 -9.80 17.66 0.30
N PRO A 144 -9.30 18.69 -0.41
CA PRO A 144 -8.11 18.58 -1.25
C PRO A 144 -6.86 18.07 -0.52
N SER A 145 -6.78 18.30 0.79
CA SER A 145 -5.70 17.87 1.68
C SER A 145 -5.94 16.51 2.33
N TYR A 146 -7.03 15.80 1.99
CA TYR A 146 -7.41 14.53 2.60
C TYR A 146 -6.26 13.52 2.60
N MET A 147 -5.82 13.14 3.81
CA MET A 147 -4.69 12.22 4.01
C MET A 147 -3.41 12.67 3.27
N GLY A 148 -3.20 13.98 3.11
CA GLY A 148 -2.08 14.53 2.36
C GLY A 148 -0.72 14.07 2.88
N ALA A 149 -0.52 14.06 4.21
CA ALA A 149 0.72 13.56 4.81
C ALA A 149 0.93 12.06 4.55
N ALA A 150 -0.13 11.25 4.67
CA ALA A 150 -0.05 9.82 4.35
C ALA A 150 0.21 9.57 2.85
N ARG A 151 -0.42 10.35 1.96
CA ARG A 151 -0.18 10.28 0.51
C ARG A 151 1.28 10.57 0.19
N THR A 152 1.83 11.68 0.68
CA THR A 152 3.23 12.07 0.45
C THR A 152 4.18 11.00 0.98
N ALA A 153 3.95 10.51 2.19
CA ALA A 153 4.80 9.48 2.79
C ALA A 153 4.74 8.14 2.04
N LEU A 154 3.55 7.69 1.61
CA LEU A 154 3.42 6.47 0.81
C LEU A 154 4.05 6.62 -0.58
N THR A 155 3.89 7.78 -1.23
CA THR A 155 4.55 8.06 -2.52
C THR A 155 6.07 7.94 -2.37
N ALA A 156 6.65 8.58 -1.35
CA ALA A 156 8.09 8.47 -1.09
C ALA A 156 8.54 7.03 -0.81
N ILE A 157 7.77 6.24 -0.03
CA ILE A 157 8.07 4.81 0.19
C ILE A 157 8.12 4.06 -1.16
N VAL A 158 7.14 4.30 -2.02
CA VAL A 158 7.02 3.64 -3.33
C VAL A 158 8.16 4.05 -4.26
N GLU A 159 8.54 5.32 -4.25
CA GLU A 159 9.68 5.84 -5.03
C GLU A 159 11.02 5.27 -4.53
N GLU A 160 11.23 5.20 -3.22
CA GLU A 160 12.41 4.56 -2.63
C GLU A 160 12.49 3.08 -3.04
N LEU A 161 11.38 2.33 -2.95
CA LEU A 161 11.34 0.94 -3.39
C LEU A 161 11.58 0.79 -4.90
N ALA A 162 11.31 1.83 -5.70
CA ALA A 162 11.52 1.79 -7.13
C ALA A 162 13.01 1.77 -7.52
N SER A 163 13.93 2.19 -6.64
CA SER A 163 15.37 2.05 -6.88
C SER A 163 15.75 0.58 -7.10
N ASP A 164 15.16 -0.30 -6.31
CA ASP A 164 15.53 -1.72 -6.24
C ASP A 164 14.57 -2.62 -7.03
N VAL A 165 13.38 -2.12 -7.38
CA VAL A 165 12.33 -2.89 -8.05
C VAL A 165 12.10 -2.36 -9.48
N PRO A 166 12.73 -2.97 -10.51
CA PRO A 166 12.63 -2.52 -11.90
C PRO A 166 11.20 -2.36 -12.41
N LYS A 167 10.28 -3.24 -11.98
CA LYS A 167 8.88 -3.17 -12.37
C LYS A 167 8.15 -1.96 -11.79
N LEU A 168 8.54 -1.50 -10.59
CA LEU A 168 7.98 -0.29 -9.99
C LEU A 168 8.54 0.97 -10.65
N ARG A 169 9.85 0.97 -10.92
CA ARG A 169 10.52 2.02 -11.68
C ARG A 169 9.92 2.23 -13.07
N ALA A 170 9.66 1.14 -13.79
CA ALA A 170 8.99 1.19 -15.09
C ALA A 170 7.59 1.81 -15.02
N LEU A 171 6.82 1.53 -13.96
CA LEU A 171 5.49 2.14 -13.75
C LEU A 171 5.57 3.64 -13.47
N LEU A 172 6.58 4.09 -12.74
CA LEU A 172 6.76 5.50 -12.42
C LEU A 172 7.37 6.31 -13.58
N GLY A 173 7.79 5.67 -14.67
CA GLY A 173 8.45 6.35 -15.79
C GLY A 173 9.82 6.94 -15.44
N VAL A 174 10.43 6.51 -14.33
CA VAL A 174 11.74 7.01 -13.90
C VAL A 174 12.83 6.29 -14.69
N ASN A 175 13.41 6.97 -15.67
CA ASN A 175 14.61 6.48 -16.36
C ASN A 175 15.82 6.65 -15.42
N LEU A 176 16.80 5.74 -15.50
CA LEU A 176 17.99 5.70 -14.63
C LEU A 176 18.87 6.97 -14.70
N GLY A 177 18.53 7.95 -15.56
CA GLY A 177 19.21 9.24 -15.72
C GLY A 177 18.34 10.47 -15.50
N SER A 178 17.05 10.35 -15.18
CA SER A 178 16.25 11.52 -14.78
C SER A 178 16.49 11.78 -13.29
N VAL A 179 17.53 12.54 -12.99
CA VAL A 179 17.68 13.19 -11.68
C VAL A 179 16.41 13.99 -11.47
N ILE A 180 15.55 13.56 -10.54
CA ILE A 180 14.49 14.42 -10.06
C ILE A 180 15.22 15.60 -9.42
N SER A 181 15.19 16.75 -10.08
CA SER A 181 15.64 18.01 -9.52
C SER A 181 14.70 18.36 -8.38
N PHE A 182 14.95 17.77 -7.22
CA PHE A 182 14.43 18.30 -5.97
C PHE A 182 15.22 19.56 -5.68
N SER A 183 14.49 20.68 -5.58
CA SER A 183 15.02 21.96 -5.09
C SER A 183 15.94 21.71 -3.90
N SER A 184 17.16 22.21 -4.05
CA SER A 184 18.33 21.97 -3.22
C SER A 184 18.08 22.05 -1.71
N ALA A 185 18.34 20.94 -1.02
CA ALA A 185 18.88 20.95 0.34
C ALA A 185 19.97 19.88 0.43
N SER A 186 21.21 20.34 0.20
CA SER A 186 22.51 19.74 0.52
C SER A 186 22.72 18.24 0.30
N GLU A 187 23.42 17.93 -0.78
CA GLU A 187 24.04 16.64 -1.06
C GLU A 187 24.97 16.18 0.07
N THR A 188 24.75 14.97 0.57
CA THR A 188 25.85 14.10 0.99
C THR A 188 25.63 12.74 0.37
N LYS A 189 26.61 12.30 -0.45
CA LYS A 189 26.70 10.94 -1.00
C LYS A 189 26.69 9.94 0.17
N LYS A 190 25.54 9.37 0.49
CA LYS A 190 25.45 8.24 1.42
C LYS A 190 25.49 6.95 0.61
N THR A 191 26.62 6.26 0.72
CA THR A 191 26.72 4.81 0.56
C THR A 191 25.53 4.17 1.27
N TYR A 192 24.67 3.46 0.53
CA TYR A 192 23.45 2.86 1.07
C TYR A 192 23.79 1.80 2.12
N ASN A 193 23.73 2.20 3.39
CA ASN A 193 23.76 1.26 4.50
C ASN A 193 22.40 0.54 4.54
N ASN A 194 22.43 -0.79 4.45
CA ASN A 194 21.30 -1.74 4.48
C ASN A 194 20.53 -1.76 5.84
N GLN A 195 20.58 -0.66 6.60
CA GLN A 195 20.09 -0.55 7.98
C GLN A 195 18.65 -0.02 8.12
N TYR A 196 18.02 0.48 7.06
CA TYR A 196 16.78 1.28 7.21
C TYR A 196 15.46 0.58 6.84
N VAL A 197 15.46 -0.62 6.26
CA VAL A 197 14.22 -1.37 5.97
C VAL A 197 13.97 -2.41 7.07
N LYS A 198 13.71 -1.95 8.30
CA LYS A 198 13.31 -2.84 9.40
C LYS A 198 11.82 -3.23 9.25
N LEU A 199 11.55 -4.53 9.26
CA LEU A 199 10.22 -5.13 9.17
C LEU A 199 9.66 -5.45 10.56
N VAL A 200 8.33 -5.36 10.73
CA VAL A 200 7.66 -5.75 11.98
C VAL A 200 7.61 -7.28 12.11
N GLY A 201 8.19 -7.84 13.18
CA GLY A 201 8.03 -9.26 13.58
C GLY A 201 9.24 -10.18 13.46
N GLY A 202 10.42 -9.68 13.08
CA GLY A 202 11.64 -10.50 12.91
C GLY A 202 12.51 -10.67 14.14
N THR A 203 12.90 -9.56 14.76
CA THR A 203 13.62 -9.41 16.04
C THR A 203 13.78 -7.90 16.32
N GLY A 204 12.69 -7.12 16.23
CA GLY A 204 12.73 -5.67 16.48
C GLY A 204 11.40 -4.91 16.36
N PHE A 205 11.29 -3.85 17.18
CA PHE A 205 10.25 -2.83 17.43
C PHE A 205 8.99 -3.19 18.23
N GLU A 206 8.61 -4.44 18.43
CA GLU A 206 7.47 -4.79 19.29
C GLU A 206 7.91 -5.72 20.43
N PRO A 207 7.51 -5.48 21.70
CA PRO A 207 7.43 -6.56 22.67
C PRO A 207 6.40 -7.59 22.18
N VAL A 208 6.61 -8.86 22.50
CA VAL A 208 5.68 -9.95 22.16
C VAL A 208 4.26 -9.54 22.52
N THR A 209 3.40 -9.32 21.53
CA THR A 209 2.00 -8.99 21.82
C THR A 209 1.38 -10.22 22.47
N PRO A 210 0.84 -10.14 23.70
CA PRO A 210 0.19 -11.28 24.31
C PRO A 210 -1.00 -11.65 23.43
N THR A 211 -0.98 -12.89 22.94
CA THR A 211 -2.11 -13.52 22.28
C THR A 211 -3.28 -13.49 23.25
N MET A 212 -4.18 -12.52 23.11
CA MET A 212 -5.46 -12.54 23.81
C MET A 212 -6.37 -13.54 23.09
N SER A 213 -6.21 -14.81 23.47
CA SER A 213 -7.26 -15.82 23.36
C SER A 213 -8.15 -15.71 24.60
N ARG A 214 -9.41 -15.34 24.40
CA ARG A 214 -10.56 -15.92 25.10
C ARG A 214 -11.69 -16.06 24.08
#